data_AF-A0A850WR63-F1
#
_entry.id   AF-A0A850WR63-F1
#
_cell.length_a   1.000
_cell.length_b   1.000
_cell.length_c   1.000
_cell.angle_alpha   90.00
_cell.angle_beta   90.00
_cell.angle_gamma   90.00
#
_symmetry.space_group_name_H-M   'P 1'
#
loop_
_entity.id
_entity.type
_entity.pdbx_description
1 polymer ?
#
loop_
_entity_poly.entity_id
_entity_poly.type
_entity_poly.pdbx_seq_one_letter_code
_entity_poly.pdbx_strand_id
1 'polypeptide(L)'
;MLRLLEKLPSGRDLEFLHKIVDGICGRTYPRYQDYSSIWNLSEWMEVLEETRTYFKTVVGKNISDEEAAQQINELNSNCQEAITECLKGRKEEIRKALVESVNAISSAQLQDFDWQLKVSVAA
;
A
#
# COMPACT_ATOMS: atom_id res chain seq x y z
N MET A 1 -13.13 -4.64 -2.92
CA MET A 1 -13.45 -3.70 -4.01
C MET A 1 -13.27 -2.28 -3.48
N LEU A 2 -12.42 -1.46 -4.12
CA LEU A 2 -12.04 -0.09 -3.67
C LEU A 2 -13.20 0.93 -3.56
N ARG A 3 -14.46 0.50 -3.66
CA ARG A 3 -15.68 1.30 -3.59
C ARG A 3 -15.81 2.10 -2.30
N LEU A 4 -15.17 1.66 -1.22
CA LEU A 4 -15.14 2.41 0.04
C LEU A 4 -14.43 3.77 -0.09
N LEU A 5 -13.53 3.94 -1.07
CA LEU A 5 -12.90 5.23 -1.37
C LEU A 5 -13.92 6.28 -1.83
N GLU A 6 -15.04 5.88 -2.42
CA GLU A 6 -16.08 6.81 -2.88
C GLU A 6 -16.83 7.50 -1.73
N LYS A 7 -16.68 7.00 -0.51
CA LYS A 7 -17.20 7.66 0.70
C LYS A 7 -16.37 8.87 1.12
N LEU A 8 -15.16 9.03 0.58
CA LEU A 8 -14.30 10.17 0.91
C LEU A 8 -14.88 11.46 0.31
N PRO A 9 -14.89 12.56 1.09
CA PRO A 9 -15.23 13.87 0.54
C PRO A 9 -14.19 14.31 -0.48
N SER A 10 -14.63 15.02 -1.52
CA SER A 10 -13.77 15.54 -2.59
C SER A 10 -12.59 16.34 -2.03
N GLY A 11 -11.36 15.99 -2.45
CA GLY A 11 -10.12 16.63 -2.01
C GLY A 11 -9.43 15.95 -0.81
N ARG A 12 -10.08 15.01 -0.11
CA ARG A 12 -9.42 14.17 0.92
C ARG A 12 -8.99 12.79 0.40
N ASP A 13 -9.48 12.42 -0.77
CA ASP A 13 -9.09 11.24 -1.53
C ASP A 13 -7.58 11.20 -1.77
N LEU A 14 -7.00 12.25 -2.36
CA LEU A 14 -5.57 12.28 -2.66
C LEU A 14 -4.70 12.27 -1.38
N GLU A 15 -5.12 12.98 -0.33
CA GLU A 15 -4.42 12.98 0.97
C GLU A 15 -4.41 11.57 1.59
N PHE A 16 -5.56 10.89 1.59
CA PHE A 16 -5.66 9.53 2.10
C PHE A 16 -4.77 8.56 1.32
N LEU A 17 -4.81 8.63 -0.02
CA LEU A 17 -4.00 7.79 -0.90
C LEU A 17 -2.50 8.02 -0.66
N HIS A 18 -2.05 9.26 -0.51
CA HIS A 18 -0.65 9.56 -0.18
C HIS A 18 -0.24 8.99 1.17
N LYS A 19 -1.09 9.06 2.20
CA LYS A 19 -0.79 8.45 3.51
C LYS A 19 -0.71 6.92 3.44
N ILE A 20 -1.54 6.28 2.61
CA ILE A 20 -1.44 4.83 2.36
C ILE A 20 -0.08 4.50 1.73
N VAL A 21 0.32 5.27 0.71
CA VAL A 21 1.63 5.10 0.06
C VAL A 21 2.77 5.36 1.04
N ASP A 22 2.68 6.40 1.88
CA ASP A 22 3.66 6.66 2.94
C ASP A 22 3.82 5.44 3.85
N GLY A 23 2.71 4.83 4.27
CA GLY A 23 2.74 3.58 5.03
C GLY A 23 3.43 2.42 4.28
N ILE A 24 3.14 2.24 2.99
CA ILE A 24 3.81 1.24 2.15
C ILE A 24 5.33 1.50 2.09
N CYS A 25 5.73 2.77 2.04
CA CYS A 25 7.13 3.21 2.02
C CYS A 25 7.79 3.23 3.41
N GLY A 26 7.18 2.59 4.42
CA GLY A 26 7.75 2.46 5.77
C GLY A 26 7.57 3.68 6.66
N ARG A 27 6.76 4.65 6.25
CA ARG A 27 6.36 5.82 7.07
C ARG A 27 5.03 5.54 7.78
N THR A 28 4.38 6.59 8.27
CA THR A 28 3.16 6.46 9.07
C THR A 28 1.93 6.22 8.19
N TYR A 29 1.17 5.16 8.50
CA TYR A 29 -0.15 4.91 7.94
C TYR A 29 -1.20 5.94 8.43
N PRO A 30 -2.28 6.18 7.67
CA PRO A 30 -3.36 7.05 8.13
C PRO A 30 -4.01 6.46 9.40
N ARG A 31 -4.49 7.32 10.30
CA ARG A 31 -5.04 6.92 11.59
C ARG A 31 -6.55 6.84 11.52
N TYR A 32 -7.13 5.79 12.10
CA TYR A 32 -8.58 5.61 12.13
C TYR A 32 -9.33 6.83 12.70
N GLN A 33 -8.77 7.48 13.73
CA GLN A 33 -9.36 8.65 14.39
C GLN A 33 -9.61 9.82 13.43
N ASP A 34 -8.81 9.97 12.38
CA ASP A 34 -8.96 11.05 11.39
C ASP A 34 -10.11 10.79 10.39
N TYR A 35 -10.56 9.53 10.31
CA TYR A 35 -11.56 9.04 9.34
C TYR A 35 -12.76 8.34 9.99
N SER A 36 -12.88 8.37 11.33
CA SER A 36 -13.92 7.64 12.07
C SER A 36 -15.34 8.15 11.80
N SER A 37 -15.48 9.34 11.23
CA SER A 37 -16.78 9.89 10.77
C SER A 37 -17.19 9.39 9.39
N ILE A 38 -16.27 8.79 8.62
CA ILE A 38 -16.48 8.35 7.23
C ILE A 38 -16.68 6.84 7.19
N TRP A 39 -15.85 6.10 7.92
CA TRP A 39 -15.88 4.65 7.98
C TRP A 39 -16.03 4.15 9.42
N ASN A 40 -16.80 3.08 9.58
CA ASN A 40 -16.71 2.27 10.79
C ASN A 40 -15.40 1.45 10.81
N LEU A 41 -15.08 0.82 11.93
CA LEU A 41 -13.81 0.10 12.10
C LEU A 41 -13.62 -1.04 11.07
N SER A 42 -14.70 -1.74 10.69
CA SER A 42 -14.63 -2.83 9.71
C SER A 42 -14.34 -2.27 8.31
N GLU A 43 -15.08 -1.25 7.89
CA GLU A 43 -14.87 -0.56 6.62
C GLU A 43 -13.48 0.07 6.55
N TRP A 44 -12.98 0.59 7.67
CA TRP A 44 -11.64 1.14 7.78
C TRP A 44 -10.56 0.08 7.51
N MET A 45 -10.68 -1.10 8.12
CA MET A 45 -9.72 -2.20 7.88
C MET A 45 -9.77 -2.66 6.43
N GLU A 46 -10.96 -2.76 5.86
CA GLU A 46 -11.18 -3.13 4.46
C GLU A 46 -10.56 -2.10 3.50
N VAL A 47 -10.92 -0.82 3.62
CA VAL A 47 -10.41 0.21 2.71
C VAL A 47 -8.89 0.37 2.80
N LEU A 48 -8.32 0.23 4.00
CA LEU A 48 -6.87 0.31 4.20
C LEU A 48 -6.17 -0.86 3.51
N GLU A 49 -6.61 -2.11 3.76
CA GLU A 49 -5.95 -3.29 3.20
C GLU A 49 -6.14 -3.40 1.68
N GLU A 50 -7.31 -3.05 1.17
CA GLU A 50 -7.57 -3.08 -0.26
C GLU A 50 -6.77 -2.03 -1.03
N THR A 51 -6.75 -0.79 -0.54
CA THR A 51 -5.98 0.29 -1.16
C THR A 51 -4.49 -0.04 -1.13
N ARG A 52 -4.00 -0.56 0.00
CA ARG A 52 -2.62 -1.02 0.13
C ARG A 52 -2.31 -2.15 -0.85
N THR A 53 -3.17 -3.16 -0.93
CA THR A 53 -2.99 -4.32 -1.81
C THR A 53 -2.97 -3.90 -3.28
N TYR A 54 -3.84 -2.97 -3.66
CA TYR A 54 -3.88 -2.42 -5.02
C TYR A 54 -2.53 -1.79 -5.41
N PHE A 55 -2.04 -0.80 -4.63
CA PHE A 55 -0.76 -0.14 -4.94
C PHE A 55 0.41 -1.12 -4.98
N LYS A 56 0.50 -2.04 -4.01
CA LYS A 56 1.55 -3.06 -3.99
C LYS A 56 1.48 -4.00 -5.19
N THR A 57 0.28 -4.36 -5.64
CA THR A 57 0.08 -5.27 -6.77
C THR A 57 0.41 -4.61 -8.08
N VAL A 58 -0.11 -3.41 -8.32
CA VAL A 58 0.13 -2.65 -9.57
C VAL A 58 1.62 -2.39 -9.75
N VAL A 59 2.29 -1.91 -8.71
CA VAL A 59 3.73 -1.62 -8.79
C VAL A 59 4.58 -2.89 -8.74
N GLY A 60 4.26 -3.84 -7.85
CA GLY A 60 5.05 -5.06 -7.68
C GLY A 60 5.00 -6.01 -8.89
N LYS A 61 3.89 -6.02 -9.63
CA LYS A 61 3.74 -6.80 -10.86
C LYS A 61 4.08 -6.01 -12.14
N ASN A 62 4.51 -4.75 -12.02
CA ASN A 62 4.73 -3.84 -13.15
C ASN A 62 3.55 -3.78 -14.13
N ILE A 63 2.33 -3.71 -13.59
CA ILE A 63 1.09 -3.58 -14.38
C ILE A 63 1.13 -2.25 -15.15
N SER A 64 0.63 -2.23 -16.39
CA SER A 64 0.59 -1.01 -17.19
C SER A 64 -0.42 -0.01 -16.61
N ASP A 65 -0.28 1.27 -16.95
CA ASP A 65 -1.19 2.30 -16.45
C ASP A 65 -2.63 2.07 -16.96
N GLU A 66 -2.79 1.52 -18.16
CA GLU A 66 -4.09 1.15 -18.75
C GLU A 66 -4.75 -0.01 -18.01
N GLU A 67 -4.00 -1.08 -17.71
CA GLU A 67 -4.48 -2.22 -16.95
C GLU A 67 -4.80 -1.85 -15.49
N ALA A 68 -4.00 -0.96 -14.89
CA ALA A 68 -4.25 -0.41 -13.57
C ALA A 68 -5.54 0.43 -13.53
N ALA A 69 -5.79 1.24 -14.58
CA ALA A 69 -7.01 2.02 -14.74
C ALA A 69 -8.24 1.11 -14.93
N GLN A 70 -8.11 0.00 -15.67
CA GLN A 70 -9.20 -0.98 -15.82
C GLN A 70 -9.64 -1.60 -14.49
N GLN A 71 -8.72 -1.82 -13.54
CA GLN A 71 -9.06 -2.37 -12.22
C GLN A 71 -9.87 -1.40 -11.33
N ILE A 72 -9.89 -0.11 -11.66
CA ILE A 72 -10.62 0.94 -10.92
C ILE A 72 -11.76 1.55 -11.74
N ASN A 73 -12.09 0.98 -12.90
CA ASN A 73 -13.08 1.54 -13.83
C ASN A 73 -14.51 1.62 -13.25
N GLU A 74 -14.82 0.80 -12.24
CA GLU A 74 -16.11 0.80 -11.54
C GLU A 74 -16.26 1.96 -10.54
N LEU A 75 -15.16 2.66 -10.21
CA LEU A 75 -15.19 3.82 -9.32
C LEU A 75 -15.61 5.08 -10.09
N ASN A 76 -16.08 6.10 -9.37
CA ASN A 76 -16.32 7.42 -9.95
C ASN A 76 -15.04 8.06 -10.52
N SER A 77 -15.21 9.00 -11.45
CA SER A 77 -14.11 9.66 -12.17
C SER A 77 -13.11 10.36 -11.24
N ASN A 78 -13.59 10.97 -10.16
CA ASN A 78 -12.74 11.71 -9.24
C ASN A 78 -11.80 10.77 -8.48
N CYS A 79 -12.33 9.66 -7.96
CA CYS A 79 -11.52 8.63 -7.33
C CYS A 79 -10.50 8.03 -8.30
N GLN A 80 -10.89 7.78 -9.55
CA GLN A 80 -9.98 7.27 -10.57
C GLN A 80 -8.83 8.24 -10.85
N GLU A 81 -9.13 9.53 -10.97
CA GLU A 81 -8.13 10.58 -11.20
C GLU A 81 -7.15 10.65 -10.03
N ALA A 82 -7.64 10.71 -8.78
CA ALA A 82 -6.81 10.76 -7.59
C ALA A 82 -5.89 9.53 -7.44
N ILE A 83 -6.40 8.32 -7.72
CA ILE A 83 -5.59 7.09 -7.70
C ILE A 83 -4.51 7.14 -8.78
N THR A 84 -4.88 7.54 -10.00
CA THR A 84 -3.95 7.61 -11.14
C THR A 84 -2.86 8.65 -10.91
N GLU A 85 -3.22 9.82 -10.39
CA GLU A 85 -2.28 10.89 -10.03
C GLU A 85 -1.28 10.40 -8.96
N CYS A 86 -1.80 9.81 -7.87
CA CYS A 86 -0.96 9.28 -6.80
C CYS A 86 -0.01 8.18 -7.31
N LEU A 87 -0.52 7.27 -8.15
CA LEU A 87 0.27 6.19 -8.73
C LEU A 87 1.40 6.76 -9.62
N LYS A 88 1.09 7.68 -10.53
CA LYS A 88 2.08 8.30 -11.43
C LYS A 88 3.19 9.02 -10.65
N GLY A 89 2.82 9.76 -9.61
CA GLY A 89 3.78 10.52 -8.79
C GLY A 89 4.65 9.67 -7.88
N ARG A 90 4.16 8.50 -7.41
CA ARG A 90 4.80 7.72 -6.35
C ARG A 90 5.23 6.29 -6.76
N LYS A 91 5.05 5.89 -8.03
CA LYS A 91 5.38 4.55 -8.55
C LYS A 91 6.79 4.08 -8.17
N GLU A 92 7.79 4.93 -8.42
CA GLU A 92 9.20 4.61 -8.16
C GLU A 92 9.51 4.46 -6.67
N GLU A 93 8.85 5.25 -5.82
CA GLU A 93 9.03 5.17 -4.37
C GLU A 93 8.44 3.88 -3.80
N ILE A 94 7.25 3.50 -4.26
CA ILE A 94 6.62 2.22 -3.92
C ILE A 94 7.50 1.07 -4.39
N ARG A 95 8.01 1.13 -5.62
CA ARG A 95 8.90 0.10 -6.19
C ARG A 95 10.15 -0.08 -5.33
N LYS A 96 10.80 1.02 -4.97
CA LYS A 96 11.97 1.00 -4.10
C LYS A 96 11.66 0.37 -2.74
N ALA A 97 10.58 0.79 -2.08
CA ALA A 97 10.17 0.25 -0.79
C ALA A 97 9.85 -1.26 -0.84
N LEU A 98 9.19 -1.72 -1.92
CA LEU A 98 8.93 -3.14 -2.11
C LEU A 98 10.22 -3.94 -2.25
N VAL A 99 11.19 -3.47 -3.04
CA VAL A 99 12.50 -4.12 -3.18
C VAL A 99 13.26 -4.15 -1.85
N GLU A 100 13.30 -3.03 -1.12
CA GLU A 100 13.94 -2.94 0.20
C GLU A 100 13.28 -3.90 1.21
N SER A 101 11.95 -4.03 1.18
CA SER A 101 11.23 -4.95 2.07
C SER A 101 11.61 -6.43 1.82
N VAL A 102 11.78 -6.83 0.56
CA VAL A 102 12.21 -8.20 0.21
C VAL A 102 13.66 -8.43 0.61
N ASN A 103 14.53 -7.45 0.39
CA ASN A 103 15.94 -7.53 0.79
C ASN A 103 16.12 -7.59 2.31
N ALA A 104 15.32 -6.83 3.06
CA ALA A 104 15.33 -6.87 4.53
C ALA A 104 14.91 -8.25 5.06
N ILE A 105 13.90 -8.88 4.45
CA ILE A 105 13.51 -10.26 4.78
C ILE A 105 14.66 -11.23 4.51
N SER A 106 15.31 -11.11 3.33
CA SER A 106 16.45 -11.97 2.98
C SER A 106 17.62 -11.81 3.96
N SER A 107 17.93 -10.58 4.39
CA SER A 107 18.98 -10.32 5.37
C SER A 107 18.64 -10.87 6.76
N ALA A 108 17.40 -10.72 7.22
CA ALA A 108 16.97 -11.24 8.52
C ALA A 108 17.03 -12.78 8.54
N GLN A 109 16.59 -13.43 7.46
CA GLN A 109 16.66 -14.88 7.33
C GLN A 109 18.12 -15.39 7.32
N LEU A 110 19.02 -14.73 6.59
CA LEU A 110 20.44 -15.11 6.58
C LEU A 110 21.11 -14.99 7.97
N GLN A 111 20.77 -13.94 8.74
CA GLN A 111 21.26 -13.80 10.11
C GLN A 111 20.70 -14.86 11.06
N ASP A 112 19.41 -15.22 10.93
CA ASP A 112 18.80 -16.30 11.69
C ASP A 112 19.44 -17.67 11.38
N PHE A 113 19.78 -17.92 10.11
CA PHE A 113 20.55 -19.11 9.71
C PHE A 113 21.93 -19.16 10.38
N ASP A 114 22.70 -18.06 10.33
CA ASP A 114 24.03 -17.98 10.94
C ASP A 114 23.98 -18.16 12.46
N TRP A 115 22.92 -17.68 13.12
CA TRP A 115 22.70 -17.90 14.54
C TRP A 115 22.43 -19.37 14.86
N GLN A 116 21.50 -20.01 14.14
CA GLN A 116 21.21 -21.44 14.32
C GLN A 116 22.43 -22.33 14.07
N LEU A 117 23.26 -21.98 13.08
CA LEU A 117 24.50 -22.71 12.78
C LEU A 117 25.53 -22.60 13.92
N LYS A 118 25.70 -21.42 14.52
CA LYS A 118 26.58 -21.22 15.67
C LYS A 118 26.10 -21.93 16.93
N VAL A 119 24.79 -21.99 17.16
CA VAL A 119 24.21 -22.71 18.31
C VAL A 119 24.34 -24.23 18.16
N SER A 120 24.28 -24.76 16.94
CA SER A 120 24.34 -26.21 16.68
C SER A 120 25.75 -26.80 16.73
N VAL A 121 26.80 -25.99 16.56
CA VAL A 121 28.22 -26.43 16.64
C VAL A 121 28.77 -26.36 18.07
N ALA A 122 28.04 -25.73 18.99
CA ALA A 122 28.42 -25.58 20.40
C ALA A 122 27.71 -26.55 21.36
N ALA A 123 26.97 -27.55 20.83
CA ALA A 123 26.23 -28.56 21.59
C ALA A 123 26.91 -29.93 21.55
#